data_AF-A0A6A8ALU6-F1
#
_entry.id   AF-A0A6A8ALU6-F1
#
_cell.length_a   1.000
_cell.length_b   1.000
_cell.length_c   1.000
_cell.angle_alpha   90.00
_cell.angle_beta   90.00
_cell.angle_gamma   90.00
#
_symmetry.space_group_name_H-M   'P 1'
#
loop_
_entity.id
_entity.type
_entity.pdbx_description
1 polymer ?
#
loop_
_entity_poly.entity_id
_entity_poly.type
_entity_poly.pdbx_seq_one_letter_code
_entity_poly.pdbx_strand_id
1 'polypeptide(L)'
;MEIEFNESEGECFEDIIKLYLKSKELMLYAEEIGDESFLPATEEFRHAFDHLMRVFAFKLGFKSGNDDYAIKNFNPGYRHLYRAAYNLLDFLRIIFKDKVYGELKGFSGKTLVEIFPKYYHEIKPFIEIDVPKEVSKLRSEKDIGKNTQKDLDKYTEIVERFMTYYEEILRIKPSVAAI
;
A
#
# COMPACT_ATOMS: atom_id res chain seq x y z
N MET A 1 -11.33 -32.82 -11.95
CA MET A 1 -10.18 -32.72 -11.02
C MET A 1 -10.50 -31.57 -10.11
N GLU A 2 -10.75 -31.85 -8.84
CA GLU A 2 -11.14 -30.87 -7.83
C GLU A 2 -9.96 -30.67 -6.87
N ILE A 3 -9.69 -29.43 -6.47
CA ILE A 3 -8.65 -29.11 -5.50
C ILE A 3 -9.32 -28.99 -4.14
N GLU A 4 -8.95 -29.86 -3.21
CA GLU A 4 -9.46 -29.83 -1.85
C GLU A 4 -8.43 -29.22 -0.89
N PHE A 5 -8.90 -28.25 -0.10
CA PHE A 5 -8.17 -27.65 1.00
C PHE A 5 -8.76 -28.13 2.32
N ASN A 6 -7.90 -28.43 3.29
CA ASN A 6 -8.34 -28.55 4.68
C ASN A 6 -8.72 -27.16 5.24
N GLU A 7 -9.32 -27.12 6.43
CA GLU A 7 -9.79 -25.89 7.07
C GLU A 7 -8.70 -24.80 7.13
N SER A 8 -7.52 -25.12 7.67
CA SER A 8 -6.42 -24.16 7.80
C SER A 8 -5.88 -23.66 6.46
N GLU A 9 -5.86 -24.53 5.44
CA GLU A 9 -5.46 -24.17 4.09
C GLU A 9 -6.48 -23.25 3.43
N GLY A 10 -7.78 -23.52 3.65
CA GLY A 10 -8.88 -22.70 3.18
C GLY A 10 -8.86 -21.29 3.77
N GLU A 11 -8.69 -21.17 5.08
CA GLU A 11 -8.56 -19.87 5.77
C GLU A 11 -7.39 -19.04 5.21
N CYS A 12 -6.21 -19.67 5.08
CA CYS A 12 -5.04 -18.97 4.57
C CYS A 12 -5.21 -18.55 3.10
N PHE A 13 -5.87 -19.37 2.29
CA PHE A 13 -6.18 -19.05 0.90
C PHE A 13 -7.18 -17.89 0.79
N GLU A 14 -8.20 -17.85 1.66
CA GLU A 14 -9.15 -16.73 1.73
C GLU A 14 -8.44 -15.41 2.08
N ASP A 15 -7.54 -15.43 3.06
CA ASP A 15 -6.75 -14.26 3.45
C ASP A 15 -5.84 -13.77 2.31
N ILE A 16 -5.25 -14.70 1.55
CA ILE A 16 -4.48 -14.38 0.35
C ILE A 16 -5.36 -13.70 -0.70
N ILE A 17 -6.57 -14.19 -0.94
CA ILE A 17 -7.50 -13.59 -1.91
C ILE A 17 -7.86 -12.17 -1.50
N LYS A 18 -8.25 -11.96 -0.23
CA LYS A 18 -8.59 -10.63 0.30
C LYS A 18 -7.43 -9.64 0.12
N LEU A 19 -6.23 -10.05 0.50
CA LEU A 19 -5.04 -9.21 0.40
C LEU A 19 -4.62 -8.96 -1.06
N TYR A 20 -4.77 -9.95 -1.94
CA TYR A 20 -4.53 -9.79 -3.38
C TYR A 20 -5.45 -8.74 -3.99
N LEU A 21 -6.76 -8.81 -3.71
CA LEU A 21 -7.74 -7.85 -4.22
C LEU A 21 -7.39 -6.42 -3.79
N LYS A 22 -7.11 -6.21 -2.50
CA LYS A 22 -6.70 -4.90 -1.95
C LYS A 22 -5.40 -4.41 -2.59
N SER A 23 -4.39 -5.28 -2.68
CA SER A 23 -3.09 -4.91 -3.26
C SER A 23 -3.21 -4.59 -4.75
N LYS A 24 -4.08 -5.29 -5.48
CA LYS A 24 -4.31 -5.05 -6.91
C LYS A 24 -4.98 -3.70 -7.13
N GLU A 25 -5.95 -3.34 -6.30
CA GLU A 25 -6.59 -2.02 -6.35
C GLU A 25 -5.55 -0.90 -6.15
N LEU A 26 -4.67 -1.05 -5.15
CA LEU A 26 -3.56 -0.11 -4.92
C LEU A 26 -2.60 -0.03 -6.10
N MET A 27 -2.30 -1.16 -6.76
CA MET A 27 -1.43 -1.21 -7.95
C MET A 27 -2.04 -0.43 -9.10
N LEU A 28 -3.30 -0.72 -9.44
CA LEU A 28 -4.00 -0.03 -10.53
C LEU A 28 -4.07 1.48 -10.29
N TYR A 29 -4.33 1.88 -9.04
CA TYR A 29 -4.35 3.29 -8.71
C TYR A 29 -2.97 3.94 -8.83
N ALA A 30 -1.93 3.25 -8.36
CA ALA A 30 -0.55 3.71 -8.49
C ALA A 30 -0.10 3.85 -9.96
N GLU A 31 -0.54 2.94 -10.83
CA GLU A 31 -0.28 2.99 -12.28
C GLU A 31 -0.98 4.17 -12.96
N GLU A 32 -2.15 4.59 -12.48
CA GLU A 32 -2.88 5.73 -13.05
C GLU A 32 -2.27 7.08 -12.63
N ILE A 33 -1.80 7.18 -11.39
CA ILE A 33 -1.29 8.47 -10.86
C ILE A 33 0.22 8.64 -10.98
N GLY A 34 0.94 7.53 -11.17
CA GLY A 34 2.38 7.48 -11.36
C GLY A 34 2.73 7.45 -12.84
N ASP A 35 3.83 8.10 -13.21
CA ASP A 35 4.30 8.12 -14.59
C ASP A 35 5.04 6.84 -15.01
N GLU A 36 5.29 5.92 -14.05
CA GLU A 36 6.09 4.71 -14.24
C GLU A 36 5.51 3.52 -13.46
N SER A 37 5.74 2.31 -13.98
CA SER A 37 5.42 1.06 -13.28
C SER A 37 6.30 0.86 -12.05
N PHE A 38 5.69 0.47 -10.93
CA PHE A 38 6.42 0.28 -9.68
C PHE A 38 6.90 -1.16 -9.47
N LEU A 39 8.07 -1.45 -10.04
CA LEU A 39 8.69 -2.78 -10.06
C LEU A 39 8.74 -3.52 -8.71
N PRO A 40 9.08 -2.88 -7.56
CA PRO A 40 9.15 -3.59 -6.29
C PRO A 40 7.83 -4.25 -5.86
N ALA A 41 6.68 -3.70 -6.23
CA ALA A 41 5.40 -4.34 -5.94
C ALA A 41 5.10 -5.47 -6.94
N THR A 42 5.40 -5.27 -8.22
CA THR A 42 5.22 -6.29 -9.27
C THR A 42 6.03 -7.55 -8.99
N GLU A 43 7.27 -7.41 -8.51
CA GLU A 43 8.11 -8.54 -8.12
C GLU A 43 7.50 -9.34 -6.97
N GLU A 44 6.95 -8.66 -5.97
CA GLU A 44 6.28 -9.30 -4.84
C GLU A 44 4.98 -10.03 -5.27
N PHE A 45 4.19 -9.47 -6.20
CA PHE A 45 3.07 -10.20 -6.81
C PHE A 45 3.53 -11.47 -7.53
N ARG A 46 4.62 -11.40 -8.30
CA ARG A 46 5.19 -12.55 -8.98
C ARG A 46 5.64 -13.63 -8.00
N HIS A 47 6.32 -13.24 -6.91
CA HIS A 47 6.72 -14.17 -5.86
C HIS A 47 5.54 -14.81 -5.15
N ALA A 48 4.48 -14.05 -4.87
CA ALA A 48 3.24 -14.60 -4.31
C ALA A 48 2.60 -15.62 -5.25
N PHE A 49 2.54 -15.31 -6.56
CA PHE A 49 2.03 -16.20 -7.58
C PHE A 49 2.84 -17.49 -7.68
N ASP A 50 4.18 -17.41 -7.66
CA ASP A 50 5.05 -18.59 -7.65
C ASP A 50 4.73 -19.53 -6.47
N HIS A 51 4.44 -18.98 -5.29
CA HIS A 51 4.03 -19.75 -4.13
C HIS A 51 2.66 -20.41 -4.30
N LEU A 52 1.66 -19.70 -4.84
CA LEU A 52 0.34 -20.26 -5.16
C LEU A 52 0.46 -21.41 -6.17
N MET A 53 1.23 -21.22 -7.23
CA MET A 53 1.45 -22.27 -8.24
C MET A 53 2.12 -23.51 -7.65
N ARG A 54 3.00 -23.37 -6.65
CA ARG A 54 3.57 -24.51 -5.92
C ARG A 54 2.51 -25.27 -5.12
N VAL A 55 1.54 -24.58 -4.52
CA VAL A 55 0.43 -25.24 -3.82
C VAL A 55 -0.44 -26.01 -4.80
N PHE A 56 -0.83 -25.40 -5.92
CA PHE A 56 -1.65 -26.08 -6.92
C PHE A 56 -0.90 -27.25 -7.56
N ALA A 57 0.39 -27.11 -7.87
CA ALA A 57 1.21 -28.23 -8.35
C ALA A 57 1.23 -29.40 -7.35
N PHE A 58 1.28 -29.13 -6.05
CA PHE A 58 1.19 -30.15 -5.01
C PHE A 58 -0.19 -30.80 -4.94
N LYS A 59 -1.27 -30.01 -4.87
CA LYS A 59 -2.65 -30.49 -4.78
C LYS A 59 -3.10 -31.29 -6.01
N LEU A 60 -2.53 -30.99 -7.17
CA LEU A 60 -2.80 -31.68 -8.43
C LEU A 60 -1.86 -32.87 -8.68
N GLY A 61 -0.95 -33.19 -7.76
CA GLY A 61 -0.04 -34.33 -7.87
C GLY A 61 1.14 -34.13 -8.83
N PHE A 62 1.36 -32.92 -9.37
CA PHE A 62 2.54 -32.58 -10.18
C PHE A 62 3.82 -32.46 -9.34
N LYS A 63 3.69 -32.34 -8.02
CA LYS A 63 4.81 -32.23 -7.08
C LYS A 63 4.51 -32.99 -5.79
N SER A 64 5.49 -33.71 -5.27
CA SER A 64 5.40 -34.37 -3.96
C SER A 64 5.68 -33.40 -2.80
N GLY A 65 5.03 -33.63 -1.67
CA GLY A 65 5.16 -32.85 -0.45
C GLY A 65 4.56 -33.60 0.74
N ASN A 66 4.81 -33.10 1.94
CA ASN A 66 4.14 -33.55 3.16
C ASN A 66 2.85 -32.75 3.39
N ASP A 67 2.07 -33.14 4.41
CA ASP A 67 0.74 -32.57 4.66
C ASP A 67 0.76 -31.06 4.95
N ASP A 68 1.87 -30.50 5.45
CA ASP A 68 2.02 -29.06 5.71
C ASP A 68 2.55 -28.25 4.51
N TYR A 69 2.80 -28.91 3.37
CA TYR A 69 3.45 -28.30 2.21
C TYR A 69 2.66 -27.10 1.65
N ALA A 70 1.33 -27.19 1.64
CA ALA A 70 0.47 -26.10 1.17
C ALA A 70 0.60 -24.87 2.07
N ILE A 71 0.44 -25.02 3.38
CA ILE A 71 0.58 -23.95 4.38
C ILE A 71 1.97 -23.32 4.33
N LYS A 72 3.02 -24.15 4.18
CA LYS A 72 4.41 -23.65 4.03
C LYS A 72 4.62 -22.81 2.78
N ASN A 73 3.73 -22.85 1.78
CA ASN A 73 3.78 -22.00 0.60
C ASN A 73 2.74 -20.87 0.65
N PHE A 74 1.54 -21.10 1.19
CA PHE A 74 0.57 -20.03 1.40
C PHE A 74 1.10 -18.93 2.30
N ASN A 75 1.71 -19.26 3.43
CA ASN A 75 2.27 -18.26 4.34
C ASN A 75 3.30 -17.33 3.66
N PRO A 76 4.33 -17.83 2.94
CA PRO A 76 5.17 -16.98 2.11
C PRO A 76 4.40 -16.17 1.06
N GLY A 77 3.42 -16.76 0.36
CA GLY A 77 2.62 -16.08 -0.64
C GLY A 77 1.88 -14.87 -0.06
N TYR A 78 1.24 -15.06 1.10
CA TYR A 78 0.62 -13.98 1.87
C TYR A 78 1.63 -12.90 2.24
N ARG A 79 2.81 -13.27 2.75
CA ARG A 79 3.88 -12.31 3.11
C ARG A 79 4.34 -11.47 1.92
N HIS A 80 4.42 -12.07 0.73
CA HIS A 80 4.78 -11.36 -0.49
C HIS A 80 3.70 -10.35 -0.88
N LEU A 81 2.42 -10.73 -0.89
CA LEU A 81 1.32 -9.78 -1.12
C LEU A 81 1.30 -8.65 -0.09
N TYR A 82 1.59 -8.97 1.17
CA TYR A 82 1.66 -7.96 2.23
C TYR A 82 2.81 -6.96 2.00
N ARG A 83 3.95 -7.43 1.49
CA ARG A 83 5.04 -6.54 1.04
C ARG A 83 4.63 -5.74 -0.18
N ALA A 84 3.95 -6.32 -1.16
CA ALA A 84 3.45 -5.60 -2.32
C ALA A 84 2.55 -4.43 -1.90
N ALA A 85 1.59 -4.67 -1.00
CA ALA A 85 0.69 -3.65 -0.48
C ALA A 85 1.45 -2.50 0.21
N TYR A 86 2.40 -2.81 1.09
CA TYR A 86 3.23 -1.79 1.75
C TYR A 86 4.10 -1.00 0.77
N ASN A 87 4.71 -1.70 -0.19
CA ASN A 87 5.51 -1.07 -1.24
C ASN A 87 4.65 -0.06 -2.01
N LEU A 88 3.43 -0.43 -2.39
CA LEU A 88 2.48 0.46 -3.09
C LEU A 88 2.06 1.65 -2.24
N LEU A 89 1.75 1.45 -0.96
CA LEU A 89 1.40 2.55 -0.05
C LEU A 89 2.58 3.52 0.15
N ASP A 90 3.80 3.02 0.26
CA ASP A 90 5.02 3.85 0.31
C ASP A 90 5.15 4.68 -0.98
N PHE A 91 4.93 4.05 -2.14
CA PHE A 91 5.01 4.70 -3.45
C PHE A 91 3.93 5.78 -3.62
N LEU A 92 2.67 5.45 -3.37
CA LEU A 92 1.55 6.40 -3.41
C LEU A 92 1.77 7.58 -2.47
N ARG A 93 2.22 7.33 -1.24
CA ARG A 93 2.55 8.40 -0.28
C ARG A 93 3.61 9.34 -0.85
N ILE A 94 4.68 8.80 -1.45
CA ILE A 94 5.74 9.62 -2.06
C ILE A 94 5.18 10.46 -3.20
N ILE A 95 4.41 9.85 -4.11
CA ILE A 95 3.77 10.55 -5.22
C ILE A 95 2.91 11.72 -4.71
N PHE A 96 2.00 11.47 -3.77
CA PHE A 96 1.12 12.54 -3.29
C PHE A 96 1.87 13.60 -2.49
N LYS A 97 2.91 13.23 -1.72
CA LYS A 97 3.77 14.20 -1.06
C LYS A 97 4.42 15.14 -2.08
N ASP A 98 4.96 14.58 -3.16
CA ASP A 98 5.66 15.34 -4.18
C ASP A 98 4.68 16.20 -5.00
N LYS A 99 3.47 15.69 -5.28
CA LYS A 99 2.38 16.48 -5.88
C LYS A 99 1.96 17.64 -4.97
N VAL A 100 1.75 17.41 -3.67
CA VAL A 100 1.44 18.47 -2.68
C VAL A 100 2.50 19.57 -2.68
N TYR A 101 3.78 19.20 -2.58
CA TYR A 101 4.86 20.20 -2.61
C TYR A 101 5.03 20.86 -3.98
N GLY A 102 4.82 20.12 -5.06
CA GLY A 102 4.87 20.62 -6.43
C GLY A 102 3.82 21.69 -6.71
N GLU A 103 2.58 21.46 -6.27
CA GLU A 103 1.49 22.42 -6.43
C GLU A 103 1.68 23.69 -5.60
N LEU A 104 2.34 23.58 -4.43
CA LEU A 104 2.64 24.73 -3.58
C LEU A 104 3.93 25.47 -3.97
N LYS A 105 4.70 24.91 -4.91
CA LYS A 105 5.96 25.49 -5.37
C LYS A 105 5.70 26.80 -6.11
N GLY A 106 6.33 27.87 -5.63
CA GLY A 106 6.20 29.21 -6.23
C GLY A 106 5.35 30.17 -5.42
N PHE A 107 4.58 29.69 -4.44
CA PHE A 107 3.91 30.58 -3.49
C PHE A 107 4.86 31.02 -2.39
N SER A 108 4.79 32.31 -2.04
CA SER A 108 5.53 32.83 -0.90
C SER A 108 4.94 32.26 0.41
N GLY A 109 5.77 32.10 1.44
CA GLY A 109 5.28 31.66 2.74
C GLY A 109 4.21 32.60 3.31
N LYS A 110 4.32 33.91 3.05
CA LYS A 110 3.31 34.90 3.44
C LYS A 110 1.96 34.64 2.74
N THR A 111 2.00 34.43 1.42
CA THR A 111 0.83 34.09 0.60
C THR A 111 0.12 32.86 1.15
N LEU A 112 0.88 31.78 1.43
CA LEU A 112 0.32 30.55 1.98
C LEU A 112 -0.28 30.73 3.38
N VAL A 113 0.33 31.53 4.25
CA VAL A 113 -0.25 31.85 5.57
C VAL A 113 -1.57 32.60 5.43
N GLU A 114 -1.66 33.55 4.50
CA GLU A 114 -2.85 34.40 4.33
C GLU A 114 -4.04 33.64 3.72
N ILE A 115 -3.81 32.81 2.70
CA ILE A 115 -4.90 32.20 1.92
C ILE A 115 -5.10 30.70 2.20
N PHE A 116 -4.07 30.03 2.71
CA PHE A 116 -4.11 28.60 3.01
C PHE A 116 -3.40 28.25 4.32
N PRO A 117 -3.83 28.85 5.45
CA PRO A 117 -3.19 28.66 6.76
C PRO A 117 -3.16 27.19 7.20
N LYS A 118 -4.13 26.38 6.76
CA LYS A 118 -4.18 24.93 6.99
C LYS A 118 -2.88 24.22 6.57
N TYR A 119 -2.17 24.72 5.57
CA TYR A 119 -0.88 24.16 5.17
C TYR A 119 0.13 24.13 6.31
N TYR A 120 0.33 25.26 7.01
CA TYR A 120 1.32 25.34 8.08
C TYR A 120 0.84 24.75 9.41
N HIS A 121 -0.47 24.78 9.67
CA HIS A 121 -1.03 24.30 10.92
C HIS A 121 -1.33 22.80 10.95
N GLU A 122 -1.58 22.18 9.80
CA GLU A 122 -2.03 20.78 9.73
C GLU A 122 -1.23 19.97 8.71
N ILE A 123 -1.21 20.39 7.44
CA ILE A 123 -0.68 19.57 6.34
C ILE A 123 0.83 19.36 6.49
N LYS A 124 1.59 20.44 6.66
CA LYS A 124 3.05 20.36 6.78
C LYS A 124 3.48 19.59 8.04
N PRO A 125 2.92 19.83 9.24
CA PRO A 125 3.19 18.99 10.41
C PRO A 125 2.86 17.51 10.19
N PHE A 126 1.71 17.20 9.56
CA PHE A 126 1.34 15.83 9.25
C PHE A 126 2.39 15.16 8.36
N ILE A 127 2.76 15.80 7.25
CA ILE A 127 3.71 15.26 6.27
C ILE A 127 5.13 15.13 6.84
N GLU A 128 5.62 16.13 7.57
CA GLU A 128 7.03 16.20 7.98
C GLU A 128 7.31 15.60 9.37
N ILE A 129 6.29 15.47 10.22
CA ILE A 129 6.47 15.04 11.62
C ILE A 129 5.68 13.78 11.93
N ASP A 130 4.37 13.77 11.68
CA ASP A 130 3.51 12.68 12.13
C ASP A 130 3.72 11.42 11.27
N VAL A 131 3.67 11.57 9.95
CA VAL A 131 3.79 10.47 9.00
C VAL A 131 5.12 9.71 9.13
N PRO A 132 6.31 10.36 9.23
CA PRO A 132 7.55 9.63 9.45
C PRO A 132 7.54 8.78 10.72
N LYS A 133 6.96 9.28 11.82
CA LYS A 133 6.83 8.53 13.07
C LYS A 133 5.89 7.35 12.92
N GLU A 134 4.70 7.57 12.36
CA GLU A 134 3.68 6.53 12.21
C GLU A 134 4.12 5.43 11.25
N VAL A 135 4.67 5.81 10.08
CA VAL A 135 5.13 4.82 9.11
C VAL A 135 6.35 4.06 9.63
N SER A 136 7.29 4.73 10.32
CA SER A 136 8.42 4.02 10.94
C SER A 136 7.92 2.95 11.92
N LYS A 137 6.90 3.27 12.73
CA LYS A 137 6.28 2.32 13.67
C LYS A 137 5.62 1.15 12.93
N LEU A 138 4.76 1.45 11.94
CA LEU A 138 4.08 0.44 11.11
C LEU A 138 5.06 -0.47 10.37
N ARG A 139 6.25 0.01 10.03
CA ARG A 139 7.31 -0.78 9.38
C ARG A 139 8.14 -1.59 10.37
N SER A 140 8.42 -1.07 11.57
CA SER A 140 9.18 -1.80 12.60
C SER A 140 8.36 -2.90 13.26
N GLU A 141 7.05 -2.70 13.40
CA GLU A 141 6.12 -3.64 13.99
C GLU A 141 5.58 -4.66 12.98
N LYS A 142 6.17 -4.71 11.77
CA LYS A 142 5.83 -5.60 10.65
C LYS A 142 6.18 -7.07 10.92
N ASP A 143 5.77 -7.56 12.08
CA ASP A 143 5.80 -8.97 12.43
C ASP A 143 4.50 -9.61 11.96
N ILE A 144 4.61 -10.44 10.92
CA ILE A 144 3.49 -10.92 10.09
C ILE A 144 2.61 -11.93 10.87
N GLY A 145 2.92 -12.20 12.13
CA GLY A 145 2.25 -13.20 12.95
C GLY A 145 0.97 -12.76 13.68
N LYS A 146 0.66 -11.45 13.84
CA LYS A 146 -0.44 -11.07 14.76
C LYS A 146 -1.37 -9.90 14.42
N ASN A 147 -1.06 -8.94 13.52
CA ASN A 147 -1.92 -7.74 13.33
C ASN A 147 -1.90 -7.11 11.92
N THR A 148 -1.64 -7.91 10.88
CA THR A 148 -1.31 -7.40 9.53
C THR A 148 -2.37 -6.52 8.88
N GLN A 149 -3.65 -6.88 8.97
CA GLN A 149 -4.72 -6.15 8.29
C GLN A 149 -4.94 -4.75 8.88
N LYS A 150 -4.99 -4.64 10.21
CA LYS A 150 -5.21 -3.35 10.88
C LYS A 150 -4.09 -2.34 10.59
N ASP A 151 -2.85 -2.82 10.53
CA ASP A 151 -1.71 -1.96 10.22
C ASP A 151 -1.75 -1.50 8.76
N LEU A 152 -2.19 -2.38 7.85
CA LEU A 152 -2.41 -2.03 6.45
C LEU A 152 -3.54 -1.02 6.27
N ASP A 153 -4.65 -1.18 7.01
CA ASP A 153 -5.78 -0.25 6.98
C ASP A 153 -5.33 1.12 7.50
N LYS A 154 -4.63 1.17 8.64
CA LYS A 154 -4.06 2.43 9.16
C LYS A 154 -3.12 3.09 8.16
N TYR A 155 -2.29 2.31 7.47
CA TYR A 155 -1.40 2.90 6.46
C TYR A 155 -2.18 3.37 5.22
N THR A 156 -3.25 2.67 4.84
CA THR A 156 -4.16 3.12 3.77
C THR A 156 -4.78 4.48 4.12
N GLU A 157 -5.28 4.65 5.35
CA GLU A 157 -5.83 5.92 5.85
C GLU A 157 -4.82 7.07 5.78
N ILE A 158 -3.55 6.80 6.10
CA ILE A 158 -2.48 7.81 5.95
C ILE A 158 -2.38 8.28 4.50
N VAL A 159 -2.36 7.35 3.53
CA VAL A 159 -2.26 7.69 2.11
C VAL A 159 -3.51 8.41 1.60
N GLU A 160 -4.69 8.00 2.03
CA GLU A 160 -5.96 8.69 1.71
C GLU A 160 -5.97 10.13 2.22
N ARG A 161 -5.34 10.39 3.38
CA ARG A 161 -5.17 11.74 3.90
C ARG A 161 -4.23 12.60 3.04
N PHE A 162 -3.15 12.02 2.51
CA PHE A 162 -2.31 12.71 1.52
C PHE A 162 -3.08 13.07 0.25
N MET A 163 -3.90 12.14 -0.27
CA MET A 163 -4.77 12.38 -1.42
C MET A 163 -5.76 13.51 -1.15
N THR A 164 -6.41 13.50 0.02
CA THR A 164 -7.33 14.57 0.44
C THR A 164 -6.64 15.94 0.46
N TYR A 165 -5.43 16.04 0.99
CA TYR A 165 -4.68 17.30 0.97
C TYR A 165 -4.29 17.76 -0.43
N TYR A 166 -3.92 16.84 -1.31
CA TYR A 166 -3.66 17.17 -2.70
C TYR A 166 -4.92 17.74 -3.39
N GLU A 167 -6.08 17.11 -3.21
CA GLU A 167 -7.34 17.61 -3.75
C GLU A 167 -7.72 19.00 -3.21
N GLU A 168 -7.54 19.25 -1.92
CA GLU A 168 -7.78 20.57 -1.33
C GLU A 168 -6.90 21.65 -1.96
N ILE A 169 -5.61 21.34 -2.17
CA ILE A 169 -4.67 22.28 -2.80
C ILE A 169 -5.08 22.59 -4.24
N LEU A 170 -5.47 21.58 -5.02
CA LEU A 170 -5.94 21.78 -6.39
C LEU A 170 -7.17 22.71 -6.46
N ARG A 171 -8.07 22.63 -5.47
CA ARG A 171 -9.27 23.49 -5.41
C ARG A 171 -8.93 24.94 -5.03
N ILE A 172 -7.88 25.16 -4.26
CA ILE A 172 -7.49 26.50 -3.79
C ILE A 172 -6.57 27.20 -4.80
N LYS A 173 -5.80 26.45 -5.60
CA LYS A 173 -4.84 26.98 -6.58
C LYS A 173 -5.39 28.10 -7.48
N PRO A 174 -6.61 28.02 -8.06
CA PRO A 174 -7.14 29.11 -8.88
C PRO A 174 -7.28 30.43 -8.09
N SER A 175 -7.62 30.34 -6.81
CA SER A 175 -7.75 31.49 -5.91
C SER A 175 -6.38 32.06 -5.51
N VAL A 176 -5.33 31.24 -5.51
CA VAL A 176 -3.97 31.71 -5.21
C VAL A 176 -3.30 32.37 -6.41
N ALA A 177 -3.53 31.86 -7.62
CA ALA A 177 -2.94 32.41 -8.84
C ALA A 177 -3.55 33.76 -9.28
N ALA A 178 -4.64 34.18 -8.64
CA ALA A 178 -5.36 35.43 -8.93
C ALA A 178 -4.91 36.62 -8.07
N ILE A 179 -3.91 36.44 -7.20
CA ILE A 179 -3.30 37.46 -6.32
C ILE A 179 -1.86 37.71 -6.78
#